data_AF-X0PZ67-F1
#
_entry.id   AF-X0PZ67-F1
#
_cell.length_a   1.000
_cell.length_b   1.000
_cell.length_c   1.000
_cell.angle_alpha   90.00
_cell.angle_beta   90.00
_cell.angle_gamma   90.00
#
_symmetry.space_group_name_H-M   'P 1'
#
loop_
_entity.id
_entity.type
_entity.pdbx_description
1 polymer ?
#
loop_
_entity_poly.entity_id
_entity_poly.type
_entity_poly.pdbx_seq_one_letter_code
_entity_poly.pdbx_strand_id
1 'polypeptide(L)'
;MQVPAASINKLRSTLSKLAEVRLAVTTASRYNLVMTLWVRDLADVNRFEALLEKVLAGARIADRAVVIRQAVHLGHILDTKGFATGPFRLHSDPSRARHGSQRIG
;
A
#
# COMPACT_ATOMS: atom_id res chain seq x y z
N MET A 1 -4.25 -0.82 -11.55
CA MET A 1 -5.04 -1.45 -12.63
C MET A 1 -6.11 -0.48 -13.13
N GLN A 2 -6.66 -0.71 -14.33
CA GLN A 2 -7.81 0.03 -14.86
C GLN A 2 -9.06 -0.84 -14.74
N VAL A 3 -10.16 -0.30 -14.18
CA VAL A 3 -11.42 -1.01 -13.95
C VAL A 3 -12.59 -0.16 -14.43
N PRO A 4 -13.63 -0.75 -15.05
CA PRO A 4 -14.88 -0.04 -15.30
C PRO A 4 -15.47 0.54 -14.00
N ALA A 5 -15.83 1.82 -14.01
CA ALA A 5 -16.33 2.50 -12.81
C ALA A 5 -17.57 1.82 -12.21
N ALA A 6 -18.45 1.28 -13.07
CA ALA A 6 -19.65 0.55 -12.67
C ALA A 6 -19.35 -0.73 -11.85
N SER A 7 -18.14 -1.28 -11.95
CA SER A 7 -17.74 -2.49 -11.24
C SER A 7 -17.21 -2.19 -9.83
N ILE A 8 -16.74 -0.98 -9.54
CA ILE A 8 -16.08 -0.61 -8.27
C ILE A 8 -16.97 -0.88 -7.06
N ASN A 9 -18.22 -0.40 -7.08
CA ASN A 9 -19.14 -0.55 -5.94
C ASN A 9 -19.47 -2.02 -5.68
N LYS A 10 -19.64 -2.82 -6.73
CA LYS A 10 -19.91 -4.26 -6.64
C LYS A 10 -18.73 -5.02 -6.08
N LEU A 11 -17.53 -4.51 -6.29
CA LEU A 11 -16.30 -5.18 -5.93
C LEU A 11 -15.97 -5.10 -4.44
N ARG A 12 -16.48 -4.08 -3.75
CA ARG A 12 -16.16 -3.79 -2.35
C ARG A 12 -16.39 -5.01 -1.44
N SER A 13 -17.54 -5.66 -1.56
CA SER A 13 -17.92 -6.81 -0.74
C SER A 13 -17.18 -8.10 -1.12
N THR A 14 -16.71 -8.20 -2.36
CA THR A 14 -15.94 -9.35 -2.83
C THR A 14 -14.49 -9.25 -2.39
N LEU A 15 -13.82 -8.11 -2.61
CA LEU A 15 -12.43 -7.93 -2.21
C LEU A 15 -12.25 -8.01 -0.69
N SER A 16 -13.23 -7.54 0.09
CA SER A 16 -13.17 -7.62 1.55
C SER A 16 -13.18 -9.05 2.08
N LYS A 17 -13.53 -10.05 1.25
CA LYS A 17 -13.54 -11.48 1.61
C LYS A 17 -12.27 -12.21 1.21
N LEU A 18 -11.41 -11.59 0.41
CA LEU A 18 -10.17 -12.21 -0.06
C LEU A 18 -9.06 -11.95 0.96
N ALA A 19 -8.60 -12.99 1.65
CA ALA A 19 -7.63 -12.90 2.74
C ALA A 19 -6.26 -12.35 2.28
N GLU A 20 -5.95 -12.50 1.00
CA GLU A 20 -4.77 -11.98 0.35
C GLU A 20 -4.80 -10.45 0.24
N VAL A 21 -5.98 -9.82 0.17
CA VAL A 21 -6.12 -8.37 -0.04
C VAL A 21 -5.93 -7.62 1.27
N ARG A 22 -4.89 -6.77 1.33
CA ARG A 22 -4.59 -5.89 2.48
C ARG A 22 -5.01 -4.45 2.28
N LEU A 23 -4.99 -4.03 1.03
CA LEU A 23 -5.43 -2.71 0.62
C LEU A 23 -6.10 -2.84 -0.74
N ALA A 24 -7.23 -2.16 -0.91
CA ALA A 24 -7.85 -1.92 -2.19
C ALA A 24 -8.44 -0.51 -2.15
N VAL A 25 -7.88 0.40 -2.96
CA VAL A 25 -8.25 1.82 -2.95
C VAL A 25 -8.39 2.34 -4.36
N THR A 26 -9.35 3.24 -4.53
CA THR A 26 -9.52 3.97 -5.79
C THR A 26 -8.61 5.18 -5.83
N THR A 27 -8.19 5.55 -7.04
CA THR A 27 -7.37 6.74 -7.29
C THR A 27 -8.01 7.59 -8.37
N ALA A 28 -7.73 8.89 -8.36
CA ALA A 28 -8.14 9.82 -9.41
C ALA A 28 -7.19 9.75 -10.62
N SER A 29 -7.02 8.54 -11.19
CA SER A 29 -6.13 8.25 -12.32
C SER A 29 -6.79 7.30 -13.30
N ARG A 30 -6.25 7.17 -14.52
CA ARG A 30 -6.62 6.10 -15.46
C ARG A 30 -6.48 4.71 -14.82
N TYR A 31 -5.46 4.53 -13.98
CA TYR A 31 -5.29 3.33 -13.18
C TYR A 31 -6.01 3.48 -11.85
N ASN A 32 -7.34 3.48 -11.96
CA ASN A 32 -8.28 3.88 -10.91
C ASN A 32 -8.42 2.88 -9.74
N LEU A 33 -7.70 1.76 -9.73
CA LEU A 33 -7.66 0.83 -8.60
C LEU A 33 -6.22 0.38 -8.30
N VAL A 34 -5.81 0.57 -7.05
CA VAL A 34 -4.53 0.09 -6.50
C VAL A 34 -4.82 -0.95 -5.44
N MET A 35 -4.08 -2.06 -5.48
CA MET A 35 -4.21 -3.15 -4.53
C MET A 35 -2.86 -3.55 -3.95
N THR A 36 -2.85 -3.97 -2.70
CA THR A 36 -1.69 -4.59 -2.05
C THR A 36 -2.11 -5.96 -1.54
N LEU A 37 -1.31 -6.96 -1.90
CA LEU A 37 -1.58 -8.36 -1.60
C LEU A 37 -0.51 -8.92 -0.66
N TRP A 38 -0.91 -9.81 0.24
CA TRP A 38 0.01 -10.74 0.89
C TRP A 38 -0.17 -12.11 0.26
N VAL A 39 0.84 -12.51 -0.48
CA VAL A 39 0.95 -13.82 -1.11
C VAL A 39 2.09 -14.58 -0.46
N ARG A 40 1.97 -15.91 -0.39
CA ARG A 40 3.01 -16.75 0.20
C ARG A 40 4.14 -16.98 -0.80
N ASP A 41 3.77 -17.20 -2.06
CA ASP A 41 4.69 -17.42 -3.17
C ASP A 41 4.40 -16.45 -4.32
N LEU A 42 5.43 -16.07 -5.08
CA LEU A 42 5.25 -15.15 -6.22
C LEU A 42 4.31 -15.74 -7.29
N ALA A 43 4.29 -17.07 -7.42
CA ALA A 43 3.37 -17.77 -8.32
C ALA A 43 1.89 -17.55 -7.96
N ASP A 44 1.58 -17.28 -6.69
CA ASP A 44 0.21 -17.00 -6.24
C ASP A 44 -0.33 -15.68 -6.81
N VAL A 45 0.54 -14.75 -7.23
CA VAL A 45 0.12 -13.51 -7.90
C VAL A 45 -0.65 -13.84 -9.17
N ASN A 46 -0.14 -14.75 -10.00
CA ASN A 46 -0.81 -15.14 -11.25
C ASN A 46 -2.18 -15.79 -10.97
N ARG A 47 -2.27 -16.62 -9.93
CA ARG A 47 -3.54 -17.24 -9.51
C ARG A 47 -4.54 -16.19 -9.06
N PHE A 48 -4.09 -15.21 -8.29
CA PHE A 48 -4.92 -14.11 -7.81
C PHE A 48 -5.41 -13.23 -8.97
N GLU A 49 -4.54 -12.92 -9.93
CA GLU A 49 -4.90 -12.16 -11.12
C GLU A 49 -5.94 -12.88 -11.98
N ALA A 50 -5.80 -14.19 -12.18
CA ALA A 50 -6.80 -14.99 -12.88
C ALA A 50 -8.15 -15.00 -12.16
N LEU A 51 -8.16 -14.96 -10.83
CA LEU A 51 -9.40 -14.79 -10.06
C LEU A 51 -9.99 -13.39 -10.25
N LEU A 52 -9.16 -12.35 -10.19
CA LEU A 52 -9.59 -10.98 -10.43
C LEU A 52 -10.22 -10.82 -11.81
N GLU A 53 -9.60 -11.34 -12.87
CA GLU A 53 -10.13 -11.26 -14.23
C GLU A 53 -11.54 -11.86 -14.36
N LYS A 54 -11.82 -12.95 -13.63
CA LYS A 54 -13.16 -13.57 -13.59
C LYS A 54 -14.19 -12.68 -12.88
N VAL A 55 -13.78 -12.01 -11.82
CA VAL A 55 -14.67 -11.14 -11.01
C VAL A 55 -14.81 -9.75 -11.65
N LEU A 56 -13.81 -9.33 -12.42
CA LEU A 56 -13.65 -7.99 -12.99
C LEU A 56 -13.58 -8.04 -14.50
N ALA A 57 -14.69 -8.44 -15.12
CA ALA A 57 -14.84 -8.37 -16.57
C ALA A 57 -14.48 -6.96 -17.08
N GLY A 58 -13.54 -6.91 -18.04
CA GLY A 58 -13.08 -5.67 -18.66
C GLY A 58 -12.05 -4.88 -17.84
N ALA A 59 -11.58 -5.40 -16.70
CA ALA A 59 -10.45 -4.81 -16.01
C ALA A 59 -9.11 -5.20 -16.66
N ARG A 60 -8.13 -4.31 -16.55
CA ARG A 60 -6.78 -4.50 -17.08
C ARG A 60 -5.75 -4.25 -15.99
N ILE A 61 -4.98 -5.27 -15.67
CA ILE A 61 -3.78 -5.13 -14.85
C ILE A 61 -2.71 -4.44 -15.70
N ALA A 62 -2.16 -3.35 -15.18
CA ALA A 62 -1.25 -2.48 -15.92
C ALA A 62 0.19 -2.53 -15.40
N ASP A 63 0.36 -2.95 -14.14
CA ASP A 63 1.64 -2.96 -13.46
C ASP A 63 1.62 -4.01 -12.33
N ARG A 64 2.80 -4.51 -11.97
CA ARG A 64 3.06 -5.45 -10.87
C ARG A 64 4.33 -5.02 -10.15
N ALA A 65 4.26 -4.93 -8.83
CA ALA A 65 5.41 -4.62 -8.00
C ALA A 65 5.47 -5.55 -6.79
N VAL A 66 6.68 -5.95 -6.41
CA VAL A 66 6.94 -6.75 -5.21
C VAL A 66 7.68 -5.87 -4.21
N VAL A 67 7.15 -5.79 -2.99
CA VAL A 67 7.79 -5.06 -1.89
C VAL A 67 8.63 -6.04 -1.08
N ILE A 68 9.93 -6.07 -1.33
CA ILE A 68 10.88 -6.97 -0.63
C ILE A 68 11.11 -6.51 0.82
N ARG A 69 11.12 -5.19 1.05
CA ARG A 69 11.27 -4.58 2.38
C ARG A 69 10.23 -3.48 2.57
N GLN A 70 9.31 -3.70 3.51
CA GLN A 70 8.36 -2.66 3.93
C GLN A 70 9.04 -1.71 4.91
N ALA A 71 9.22 -0.45 4.49
CA ALA A 71 9.56 0.63 5.40
C ALA A 71 8.28 1.38 5.76
N VAL A 72 7.95 1.49 7.05
CA VAL A 72 6.82 2.30 7.48
C VAL A 72 7.19 3.77 7.33
N HIS A 73 6.57 4.46 6.38
CA HIS A 73 6.56 5.92 6.36
C HIS A 73 5.46 6.38 7.31
N LEU A 74 5.84 6.83 8.51
CA LEU A 74 4.88 7.35 9.50
C LEU A 74 4.25 8.70 9.12
N GLY A 75 4.52 9.19 7.90
CA GLY A 75 3.86 10.35 7.34
C GLY A 75 4.20 11.65 8.06
N HIS A 76 3.25 12.59 8.02
CA HIS A 76 3.37 13.91 8.62
C HIS A 76 2.30 14.10 9.69
N ILE A 77 2.62 14.90 10.70
CA ILE A 77 1.63 15.46 11.61
C ILE A 77 0.82 16.49 10.81
N LEU A 78 -0.50 16.41 10.93
CA LEU A 78 -1.42 17.36 10.31
C LEU A 78 -1.99 18.29 11.37
N ASP A 79 -2.17 19.57 11.06
CA ASP A 79 -2.92 20.49 11.89
C ASP A 79 -4.43 20.23 11.80
N THR A 80 -5.23 21.01 12.54
CA THR A 80 -6.69 20.90 12.55
C THR A 80 -7.35 21.26 11.21
N LYS A 81 -6.62 21.90 10.30
CA LYS A 81 -7.06 22.23 8.94
C LYS A 81 -6.58 21.20 7.90
N GLY A 82 -5.81 20.20 8.33
CA GLY A 82 -5.27 19.14 7.49
C GLY A 82 -3.94 19.46 6.80
N PHE A 83 -3.28 20.58 7.14
CA PHE A 83 -1.98 20.93 6.57
C PHE A 83 -0.85 20.21 7.30
N ALA A 84 0.16 19.75 6.55
CA ALA A 84 1.34 19.12 7.11
C ALA A 84 2.19 20.12 7.91
N THR A 85 2.47 19.80 9.18
CA THR A 85 3.28 20.64 10.08
C THR A 85 4.68 20.09 10.31
N GLY A 86 4.92 18.83 9.94
CA GLY A 86 6.23 18.20 10.03
C GLY A 86 6.15 16.67 9.98
N PRO A 87 7.27 15.98 9.75
CA PRO A 87 7.29 14.52 9.70
C PRO A 87 7.00 13.92 11.08
N PHE A 88 6.24 12.83 11.12
CA PHE A 88 6.10 12.03 12.34
C PHE A 88 7.45 11.40 12.67
N ARG A 89 7.95 11.63 13.88
CA ARG A 89 9.16 10.99 14.40
C ARG A 89 8.73 9.88 15.35
N LEU A 90 8.93 8.62 14.93
CA LEU A 90 8.93 7.53 15.92
C LEU A 90 10.02 7.87 16.94
N HIS A 91 9.71 7.74 18.23
CA HIS A 91 10.63 8.04 19.33
C HIS A 91 12.05 7.55 19.02
N SER A 92 13.03 8.44 19.15
CA SER A 92 14.43 8.18 18.80
C SER A 92 15.00 7.02 19.64
N ASP A 93 15.59 6.04 18.98
CA ASP A 93 16.37 4.98 19.60
C ASP A 93 17.45 5.58 20.55
N PRO A 94 17.40 5.29 21.87
CA PRO A 94 18.33 5.86 22.85
C PRO A 94 19.78 5.39 22.64
N SER A 95 20.03 4.35 21.84
CA SER A 95 21.39 3.86 21.56
C SER A 95 22.21 4.81 20.66
N ARG A 96 21.56 5.70 19.91
CA ARG A 96 22.23 6.65 19.00
C ARG A 96 22.84 7.87 19.70
N ALA A 97 22.51 8.10 20.97
CA ALA A 97 23.05 9.20 21.78
C ALA A 97 24.48 8.94 22.31
N ARG A 98 24.96 7.68 22.30
CA ARG A 98 26.23 7.30 22.94
C ARG A 98 27.48 7.42 22.06
N HIS A 99 27.35 7.73 20.77
CA HIS A 99 28.49 7.84 19.83
C HIS A 99 28.99 9.28 19.58
N GLY A 100 28.46 10.27 20.31
CA GLY A 100 28.81 11.69 20.12
C GLY A 100 29.90 12.24 21.06
N SER A 101 30.36 11.48 22.07
CA SER A 101 31.29 11.97 23.08
C SER A 101 32.64 11.26 23.04
N GLN A 102 33.32 11.32 21.91
CA GLN A 102 34.78 11.15 21.91
C GLN A 102 35.40 11.99 20.80
N ARG A 103 35.61 13.26 21.12
CA ARG A 103 36.57 14.09 20.41
C ARG A 103 37.39 14.88 21.43
N ILE A 104 38.67 14.47 21.48
CA ILE A 104 39.91 15.22 21.75
C ILE A 104 40.10 15.87 23.13
N GLY A 105 41.27 15.56 23.71
CA GLY A 105 41.85 16.27 24.85
C GLY A 105 42.58 17.53 24.44
#